data_AF-A0A0Q7Q159-F1
#
_entry.id   AF-A0A0Q7Q159-F1
#
_cell.length_a   1.000
_cell.length_b   1.000
_cell.length_c   1.000
_cell.angle_alpha   90.00
_cell.angle_beta   90.00
_cell.angle_gamma   90.00
#
_symmetry.space_group_name_H-M   'P 1'
#
loop_
_entity.id
_entity.type
_entity.pdbx_description
1 polymer ?
#
loop_
_entity_poly.entity_id
_entity_poly.type
_entity_poly.pdbx_seq_one_letter_code
_entity_poly.pdbx_strand_id
1 'polypeptide(L)'
;MKGWMLIPALVLAMAGAQARDAKQDEREILRAEAAVCEAFESGDAAYLRGALDPRFTLVDSRGTVTNLEQNLQEVQAREPRYEAFRNHGQSIRIYGDTAIVTGITSIKGTAGGEAFAADFRFTDTWLYRDGRWLLAASHASRLPGPPAD
;
A
#
# COMPACT_ATOMS: atom_id res chain seq x y z
N MET A 1 28.69 60.01 25.55
CA MET A 1 28.61 59.11 24.37
C MET A 1 28.60 57.68 24.88
N LYS A 2 27.43 57.08 25.08
CA LYS A 2 27.26 55.70 25.59
C LYS A 2 26.61 54.89 24.47
N GLY A 3 27.41 54.06 23.81
CA GLY A 3 26.95 53.17 22.75
C GLY A 3 26.20 51.99 23.36
N TRP A 4 24.96 51.79 22.93
CA TRP A 4 24.25 50.54 23.15
C TRP A 4 24.62 49.56 22.03
N MET A 5 25.29 48.47 22.38
CA MET A 5 25.40 47.29 21.53
C MET A 5 24.10 46.50 21.64
N LEU A 6 23.38 46.37 20.52
CA LEU A 6 22.27 45.43 20.36
C LEU A 6 22.87 44.07 19.95
N ILE A 7 22.64 43.04 20.76
CA ILE A 7 22.92 41.64 20.42
C ILE A 7 21.66 41.09 19.72
N PRO A 8 21.72 40.61 18.47
CA PRO A 8 20.57 39.96 17.86
C PRO A 8 20.40 38.57 18.50
N ALA A 9 19.26 38.37 19.18
CA ALA A 9 18.85 37.05 19.66
C ALA A 9 18.49 36.19 18.44
N LEU A 10 19.32 35.18 18.18
CA LEU A 10 19.07 34.16 17.17
C LEU A 10 17.90 33.28 17.66
N VAL A 11 16.67 33.57 17.21
CA VAL A 11 15.53 32.69 17.43
C VAL A 11 15.71 31.49 16.50
N LEU A 12 16.24 30.40 17.05
CA LEU A 12 16.28 29.10 16.37
C LEU A 12 14.84 28.59 16.30
N ALA A 13 14.17 28.81 15.16
CA ALA A 13 12.88 28.20 14.88
C ALA A 13 13.10 26.68 14.74
N MET A 14 12.90 25.95 15.84
CA MET A 14 12.72 24.51 15.76
C MET A 14 11.40 24.27 15.02
N ALA A 15 11.48 24.08 13.70
CA ALA A 15 10.42 23.40 12.97
C ALA A 15 10.33 21.99 13.53
N GLY A 16 9.47 21.82 14.54
CA GLY A 16 9.21 20.53 15.15
C GLY A 16 8.60 19.63 14.08
N ALA A 17 9.39 18.71 13.53
CA ALA A 17 8.84 17.52 12.92
C ALA A 17 8.06 16.81 14.03
N GLN A 18 6.73 16.98 14.03
CA GLN A 18 5.86 16.33 14.98
C GLN A 18 6.08 14.82 14.80
N ALA A 19 6.52 14.14 15.87
CA ALA A 19 6.77 12.71 15.80
C ALA A 19 5.47 12.01 15.34
N ARG A 20 5.55 11.20 14.29
CA ARG A 20 4.39 10.47 13.77
C ARG A 20 3.85 9.52 14.83
N ASP A 21 2.54 9.56 15.05
CA ASP A 21 1.85 8.62 15.94
C ASP A 21 1.74 7.27 15.22
N ALA A 22 2.50 6.28 15.69
CA ALA A 22 2.50 4.95 15.12
C ALA A 22 1.08 4.33 15.05
N LYS A 23 0.20 4.61 16.03
CA LYS A 23 -1.18 4.11 15.97
C LYS A 23 -2.00 4.80 14.91
N GLN A 24 -1.73 6.07 14.64
CA GLN A 24 -2.38 6.79 13.54
C GLN A 24 -1.89 6.25 12.20
N ASP A 25 -0.57 6.09 12.03
CA ASP A 25 0.01 5.49 10.83
C ASP A 25 -0.55 4.10 10.55
N GLU A 26 -0.63 3.23 11.56
CA GLU A 26 -1.26 1.90 11.42
C GLU A 26 -2.69 2.00 10.89
N ARG A 27 -3.51 2.92 11.40
CA ARG A 27 -4.88 3.12 10.92
C ARG A 27 -4.92 3.66 9.50
N GLU A 28 -4.02 4.56 9.14
CA GLU A 28 -3.93 5.11 7.79
C GLU A 28 -3.52 4.04 6.78
N ILE A 29 -2.52 3.21 7.12
CA ILE A 29 -2.08 2.09 6.29
C ILE A 29 -3.20 1.08 6.10
N LEU A 30 -3.90 0.65 7.17
CA LEU A 30 -5.03 -0.29 7.04
C LEU A 30 -6.17 0.26 6.16
N ARG A 31 -6.44 1.56 6.24
CA ARG A 31 -7.41 2.21 5.35
C ARG A 31 -6.93 2.24 3.90
N ALA A 32 -5.65 2.56 3.68
CA ALA A 32 -5.06 2.58 2.35
C ALA A 32 -5.04 1.18 1.71
N GLU A 33 -4.68 0.14 2.47
CA GLU A 33 -4.78 -1.27 2.07
C GLU A 33 -6.19 -1.63 1.59
N ALA A 34 -7.22 -1.33 2.42
CA ALA A 34 -8.60 -1.62 2.07
C ALA A 34 -9.05 -0.87 0.81
N ALA A 35 -8.66 0.40 0.66
CA ALA A 35 -9.02 1.20 -0.50
C ALA A 35 -8.27 0.77 -1.78
N VAL A 36 -7.02 0.29 -1.67
CA VAL A 36 -6.31 -0.35 -2.79
C VAL A 36 -7.05 -1.60 -3.25
N CYS A 37 -7.49 -2.47 -2.32
CA CYS A 37 -8.32 -3.63 -2.67
C CYS A 37 -9.64 -3.24 -3.37
N GLU A 38 -10.34 -2.21 -2.88
CA GLU A 38 -11.56 -1.70 -3.50
C GLU A 38 -11.30 -1.14 -4.91
N ALA A 39 -10.15 -0.49 -5.12
CA ALA A 39 -9.78 0.02 -6.44
C ALA A 39 -9.46 -1.11 -7.43
N PHE A 40 -8.80 -2.19 -6.99
CA PHE A 40 -8.66 -3.41 -7.80
C PHE A 40 -10.02 -4.04 -8.13
N GLU A 41 -10.93 -4.12 -7.16
CA GLU A 41 -12.26 -4.69 -7.35
C GLU A 41 -13.13 -3.88 -8.33
N SER A 42 -13.10 -2.55 -8.21
CA SER A 42 -13.92 -1.64 -9.01
C SER A 42 -13.29 -1.26 -10.35
N GLY A 43 -12.02 -1.57 -10.58
CA GLY A 43 -11.28 -1.16 -11.77
C GLY A 43 -10.81 0.30 -11.75
N ASP A 44 -10.64 0.90 -10.57
CA ASP A 44 -10.24 2.31 -10.40
C ASP A 44 -8.72 2.51 -10.52
N ALA A 45 -8.23 2.48 -11.76
CA ALA A 45 -6.83 2.73 -12.05
C ALA A 45 -6.39 4.18 -11.74
N ALA A 46 -7.31 5.14 -11.66
CA ALA A 46 -6.97 6.52 -11.32
C ALA A 46 -6.62 6.62 -9.83
N TYR A 47 -7.41 5.97 -8.96
CA TYR A 47 -7.10 5.84 -7.55
C TYR A 47 -5.75 5.13 -7.35
N LEU A 48 -5.54 3.98 -8.00
CA LEU A 48 -4.29 3.22 -7.86
C LEU A 48 -3.07 4.03 -8.29
N ARG A 49 -3.14 4.80 -9.39
CA ARG A 49 -2.04 5.69 -9.78
C ARG A 49 -1.67 6.69 -8.69
N GLY A 50 -2.64 7.14 -7.92
CA GLY A 50 -2.41 8.02 -6.78
C GLY A 50 -1.90 7.26 -5.56
N ALA A 51 -2.35 6.03 -5.31
CA ALA A 51 -2.08 5.26 -4.10
C ALA A 51 -0.76 4.45 -4.13
N LEU A 52 -0.29 4.11 -5.32
CA LEU A 52 0.96 3.37 -5.54
C LEU A 52 2.13 4.33 -5.75
N ASP A 53 3.32 3.95 -5.29
CA ASP A 53 4.55 4.68 -5.60
C ASP A 53 4.84 4.62 -7.12
N PRO A 54 5.38 5.67 -7.75
CA PRO A 54 5.75 5.64 -9.17
C PRO A 54 6.72 4.50 -9.55
N ARG A 55 7.47 3.97 -8.59
CA ARG A 55 8.38 2.83 -8.74
C ARG A 55 7.78 1.51 -8.26
N PHE A 56 6.46 1.44 -8.10
CA PHE A 56 5.77 0.26 -7.60
C PHE A 56 6.10 -0.98 -8.41
N THR A 57 6.30 -2.09 -7.69
CA THR A 57 6.39 -3.43 -8.27
C THR A 57 5.50 -4.42 -7.53
N LEU A 58 4.78 -5.25 -8.28
CA LEU A 58 4.08 -6.42 -7.77
C LEU A 58 4.83 -7.69 -8.22
N VAL A 59 4.99 -8.64 -7.29
CA VAL A 59 5.34 -10.02 -7.62
C VAL A 59 4.12 -10.91 -7.38
N ASP A 60 3.57 -11.47 -8.46
CA ASP A 60 2.40 -12.34 -8.38
C ASP A 60 2.75 -13.75 -7.88
N SER A 61 1.73 -14.58 -7.64
CA SER A 61 1.92 -15.95 -7.14
C SER A 61 2.63 -16.90 -8.11
N ARG A 62 2.89 -16.48 -9.34
CA ARG A 62 3.67 -17.22 -10.33
C ARG A 62 5.13 -16.73 -10.39
N GLY A 63 5.48 -15.71 -9.59
CA GLY A 63 6.78 -15.07 -9.60
C GLY A 63 6.94 -14.02 -10.70
N THR A 64 5.86 -13.65 -11.39
CA THR A 64 5.89 -12.61 -12.42
C THR A 64 6.05 -11.25 -11.75
N VAL A 65 7.00 -10.46 -12.21
CA VAL A 65 7.20 -9.09 -11.73
C VAL A 65 6.53 -8.11 -12.69
N THR A 66 5.62 -7.28 -12.18
CA THR A 66 4.95 -6.21 -12.94
C THR A 66 5.20 -4.85 -12.30
N ASN A 67 5.28 -3.80 -13.12
CA ASN A 67 5.41 -2.42 -12.67
C ASN A 67 4.06 -1.71 -12.55
N LEU A 68 4.06 -0.46 -12.08
CA LEU A 68 2.86 0.37 -11.98
C LEU A 68 1.99 0.36 -13.24
N GLU A 69 2.54 0.75 -14.40
CA GLU A 69 1.74 0.89 -15.63
C GLU A 69 1.12 -0.44 -16.09
N GLN A 70 1.81 -1.56 -15.91
CA GLN A 70 1.26 -2.89 -16.20
C GLN A 70 0.07 -3.23 -15.28
N ASN A 71 0.18 -2.93 -13.98
CA ASN A 71 -0.93 -3.13 -13.03
C ASN A 71 -2.12 -2.22 -13.37
N LEU A 72 -1.87 -0.96 -13.74
CA LEU A 72 -2.94 -0.04 -14.14
C LEU A 72 -3.65 -0.49 -15.42
N GLN A 73 -2.90 -1.05 -16.38
CA GLN A 73 -3.47 -1.62 -17.61
C GLN A 73 -4.36 -2.83 -17.30
N GLU A 74 -3.93 -3.75 -16.43
CA GLU A 74 -4.72 -4.91 -16.00
C GLU A 74 -6.03 -4.48 -15.34
N VAL A 75 -5.95 -3.52 -14.41
CA VAL A 75 -7.12 -2.96 -13.69
C VAL A 75 -8.09 -2.28 -14.66
N GLN A 76 -7.58 -1.54 -15.66
CA GLN A 76 -8.42 -0.92 -16.69
C GLN A 76 -9.08 -1.95 -17.62
N ALA A 77 -8.35 -3.02 -17.96
CA ALA A 77 -8.87 -4.10 -18.79
C ALA A 77 -9.96 -4.91 -18.06
N ARG A 78 -10.00 -4.86 -16.72
CA ARG A 78 -10.90 -5.66 -15.86
C ARG A 78 -10.78 -7.15 -16.17
N GLU A 79 -9.56 -7.61 -16.41
CA GLU A 79 -9.21 -9.00 -16.68
C GLU A 79 -7.97 -9.35 -15.85
N PRO A 80 -8.12 -10.09 -14.73
CA PRO A 80 -9.35 -10.72 -14.26
C PRO A 80 -10.39 -9.71 -13.74
N ARG A 81 -11.68 -10.07 -13.80
CA ARG A 81 -12.76 -9.32 -13.15
C ARG A 81 -12.95 -9.83 -11.74
N TYR A 82 -12.71 -8.98 -10.74
CA TYR A 82 -12.96 -9.31 -9.34
C TYR A 82 -14.43 -9.05 -8.94
N GLU A 83 -14.97 -9.95 -8.14
CA GLU A 83 -16.24 -9.82 -7.41
C GLU A 83 -16.01 -9.56 -5.92
N ALA A 84 -14.88 -10.05 -5.40
CA ALA A 84 -14.41 -9.80 -4.06
C ALA A 84 -12.88 -9.69 -4.06
N PHE A 85 -12.36 -8.69 -3.37
CA PHE A 85 -10.94 -8.49 -3.10
C PHE A 85 -10.80 -7.92 -1.69
N ARG A 86 -10.43 -8.73 -0.69
CA ARG A 86 -10.42 -8.29 0.71
C ARG A 86 -9.21 -8.79 1.48
N ASN A 87 -8.57 -7.87 2.20
CA ASN A 87 -7.49 -8.18 3.12
C ASN A 87 -8.03 -8.48 4.52
N HIS A 88 -7.40 -9.44 5.21
CA HIS A 88 -7.70 -9.79 6.60
C HIS A 88 -6.46 -10.41 7.26
N GLY A 89 -6.51 -10.54 8.59
CA GLY A 89 -5.38 -11.08 9.37
C GLY A 89 -4.09 -10.24 9.24
N GLN A 90 -4.24 -8.94 9.04
CA GLN A 90 -3.12 -8.04 8.78
C GLN A 90 -2.29 -7.76 10.04
N SER A 91 -0.97 -7.74 9.89
CA SER A 91 0.01 -7.32 10.89
C SER A 91 0.92 -6.28 10.28
N ILE A 92 1.20 -5.20 11.03
CA ILE A 92 1.95 -4.03 10.55
C ILE A 92 3.20 -3.86 11.41
N ARG A 93 4.32 -3.58 10.74
CA ARG A 93 5.59 -3.18 11.38
C ARG A 93 6.07 -1.87 10.75
N ILE A 94 6.23 -0.83 11.56
CA ILE A 94 6.66 0.50 11.10
C ILE A 94 8.14 0.73 11.45
N TYR A 95 8.90 1.22 10.48
CA TYR A 95 10.33 1.53 10.53
C TYR A 95 10.57 2.95 9.99
N GLY A 96 10.38 3.97 10.83
CA GLY A 96 10.40 5.35 10.36
C GLY A 96 9.39 5.52 9.22
N ASP A 97 9.82 6.07 8.08
CA ASP A 97 8.98 6.35 6.90
C ASP A 97 8.66 5.11 6.04
N THR A 98 8.79 3.91 6.59
CA THR A 98 8.50 2.66 5.91
C THR A 98 7.63 1.79 6.78
N ALA A 99 6.66 1.10 6.18
CA ALA A 99 5.88 0.08 6.88
C ALA A 99 5.86 -1.20 6.07
N ILE A 100 5.91 -2.33 6.77
CA ILE A 100 5.75 -3.67 6.20
C ILE A 100 4.45 -4.23 6.72
N VAL A 101 3.56 -4.59 5.81
CA VAL A 101 2.27 -5.23 6.12
C VAL A 101 2.34 -6.66 5.63
N THR A 102 1.90 -7.59 6.47
CA THR A 102 1.66 -8.98 6.05
C THR A 102 0.22 -9.34 6.38
N GLY A 103 -0.46 -10.06 5.50
CA GLY A 103 -1.83 -10.49 5.73
C GLY A 103 -2.26 -11.54 4.74
N ILE A 104 -3.57 -11.77 4.67
CA ILE A 104 -4.18 -12.65 3.69
C ILE A 104 -5.13 -11.82 2.82
N THR A 105 -5.00 -11.95 1.51
CA THR A 105 -5.96 -11.44 0.54
C THR A 105 -6.83 -12.59 0.08
N SER A 106 -8.14 -12.51 0.31
CA SER A 106 -9.13 -13.40 -0.31
C SER A 106 -9.70 -12.73 -1.55
N ILE A 107 -9.65 -13.44 -2.68
CA ILE A 107 -10.21 -12.99 -3.95
C ILE A 107 -11.24 -13.97 -4.49
N LYS A 108 -12.24 -13.43 -5.17
CA LYS A 108 -13.19 -14.17 -6.00
C LYS A 108 -13.41 -13.38 -7.28
N GLY A 109 -13.53 -14.06 -8.41
CA GLY A 109 -13.74 -13.39 -9.68
C GLY A 109 -13.90 -14.32 -10.86
N THR A 110 -13.71 -13.77 -12.05
CA THR A 110 -13.69 -14.49 -13.32
C THR A 110 -12.43 -14.10 -14.09
N ALA A 111 -11.72 -15.09 -14.63
CA ALA A 111 -10.57 -14.90 -15.50
C ALA A 111 -10.72 -15.80 -16.73
N GLY A 112 -10.56 -15.25 -17.93
CA GLY A 112 -10.71 -16.03 -19.18
C GLY A 112 -12.07 -16.73 -19.32
N GLY A 113 -13.13 -16.22 -18.68
CA GLY A 113 -14.45 -16.82 -18.65
C GLY A 113 -14.69 -17.87 -17.55
N GLU A 114 -13.66 -18.25 -16.78
CA GLU A 114 -13.77 -19.23 -15.69
C GLU A 114 -13.82 -18.54 -14.32
N ALA A 115 -14.74 -18.99 -13.46
CA ALA A 115 -14.83 -18.49 -12.09
C ALA A 115 -13.69 -19.03 -11.22
N PHE A 116 -13.14 -18.19 -10.36
CA PHE A 116 -12.11 -18.59 -9.40
C PHE A 116 -12.36 -18.00 -8.01
N ALA A 117 -11.80 -18.68 -7.01
CA ALA A 117 -11.62 -18.17 -5.66
C ALA A 117 -10.26 -18.64 -5.12
N ALA A 118 -9.60 -17.78 -4.34
CA ALA A 118 -8.26 -18.06 -3.86
C ALA A 118 -7.87 -17.16 -2.69
N ASP A 119 -7.01 -17.69 -1.82
CA ASP A 119 -6.36 -16.92 -0.77
C ASP A 119 -4.87 -16.79 -1.04
N PHE A 120 -4.32 -15.61 -0.73
CA PHE A 120 -2.91 -15.30 -0.90
C PHE A 120 -2.33 -14.74 0.38
N ARG A 121 -1.15 -15.23 0.77
CA ARG A 121 -0.31 -14.55 1.76
C ARG A 121 0.42 -13.43 1.03
N PHE A 122 0.22 -12.20 1.48
CA PHE A 122 0.92 -11.05 0.92
C PHE A 122 1.95 -10.46 1.89
N THR A 123 2.92 -9.76 1.32
CA THR A 123 3.80 -8.81 2.01
C THR A 123 3.85 -7.53 1.20
N ASP A 124 3.39 -6.45 1.82
CA ASP A 124 3.31 -5.12 1.23
C ASP A 124 4.31 -4.19 1.93
N THR A 125 5.01 -3.39 1.13
CA THR A 125 5.96 -2.38 1.60
C THR A 125 5.43 -1.00 1.27
N TRP A 126 5.15 -0.21 2.29
CA TRP A 126 4.62 1.14 2.20
C TRP A 126 5.70 2.17 2.52
N LEU A 127 5.67 3.30 1.83
CA LEU A 127 6.54 4.45 2.06
C LEU A 127 5.72 5.68 2.42
N TYR A 128 6.14 6.42 3.44
CA TYR A 128 5.56 7.72 3.76
C TYR A 128 6.27 8.81 2.97
N ARG A 129 5.56 9.45 2.06
CA ARG A 129 6.07 10.51 1.16
C ARG A 129 5.03 11.61 1.03
N ASP A 130 5.46 12.86 1.08
CA ASP A 130 4.61 14.04 0.87
C ASP A 130 3.32 14.03 1.71
N GLY A 131 3.42 13.60 2.97
CA GLY A 131 2.32 13.59 3.92
C GLY A 131 1.36 12.40 3.80
N ARG A 132 1.69 11.37 3.00
CA ARG A 132 0.83 10.21 2.76
C ARG A 132 1.60 8.90 2.61
N TRP A 133 0.93 7.80 2.89
CA TRP A 133 1.44 6.46 2.62
C TRP A 133 1.18 6.06 1.17
N LEU A 134 2.21 5.51 0.52
CA LEU A 134 2.20 4.98 -0.85
C LEU A 134 2.68 3.53 -0.84
N LEU A 135 1.98 2.64 -1.53
CA LEU A 135 2.41 1.25 -1.65
C LEU A 135 3.55 1.17 -2.68
N ALA A 136 4.74 0.78 -2.23
CA ALA A 136 5.94 0.74 -3.04
C ALA A 136 6.27 -0.65 -3.57
N ALA A 137 5.88 -1.70 -2.89
CA ALA A 137 6.00 -3.07 -3.40
C ALA A 137 4.96 -3.99 -2.79
N SER A 138 4.53 -4.98 -3.56
CA SER A 138 3.71 -6.08 -3.07
C SER A 138 4.27 -7.41 -3.57
N HIS A 139 4.21 -8.44 -2.73
CA HIS A 139 4.53 -9.81 -3.10
C HIS A 139 3.43 -10.71 -2.57
N ALA A 140 2.85 -11.54 -3.44
CA ALA A 140 1.81 -12.47 -3.07
C ALA A 140 2.22 -13.91 -3.38
N SER A 141 1.92 -14.81 -2.45
CA SER A 141 2.05 -16.26 -2.64
C SER A 141 0.71 -16.92 -2.41
N ARG A 142 0.36 -17.87 -3.27
CA ARG A 142 -0.92 -18.58 -3.13
C ARG A 142 -0.87 -19.45 -1.89
N LEU A 143 -1.87 -19.32 -1.02
CA LEU A 143 -2.05 -20.28 0.05
C LEU A 143 -2.56 -21.59 -0.55
N PRO A 144 -2.14 -22.75 -0.01
CA PRO A 144 -2.78 -24.01 -0.35
C PRO A 144 -4.28 -23.88 -0.07
N GLY A 145 -5.10 -24.46 -0.95
CA GLY A 145 -6.52 -24.61 -0.65
C GLY A 145 -6.70 -25.40 0.65
N PRO A 146 -7.92 -25.45 1.21
CA PRO A 146 -8.21 -26.42 2.26
C PRO A 146 -7.71 -27.80 1.82
N PRO A 147 -7.18 -28.62 2.74
CA PRO A 147 -6.77 -29.99 2.41
C PRO A 147 -7.90 -30.66 1.61
N ALA A 148 -7.56 -31.38 0.55
CA ALA A 148 -8.52 -32.30 -0.05
C ALA A 148 -8.87 -33.34 1.01
N ASP A 149 -10.16 -33.49 1.31
CA ASP A 149 -10.68 -34.54 2.20
C ASP A 149 -10.24 -35.94 1.72
#